data_AF-A0A371SAS9-F1
#
_entry.id   AF-A0A371SAS9-F1
#
_cell.length_a   1.000
_cell.length_b   1.000
_cell.length_c   1.000
_cell.angle_alpha   90.00
_cell.angle_beta   90.00
_cell.angle_gamma   90.00
#
_symmetry.space_group_name_H-M   'P 1'
#
loop_
_entity.id
_entity.type
_entity.pdbx_description
1 polymer ?
#
loop_
_entity_poly.entity_id
_entity_poly.type
_entity_poly.pdbx_seq_one_letter_code
_entity_poly.pdbx_strand_id
1 'polypeptide(L)'
;MRSFFKKVTSSVWGEELIPSIDRYTKTTRIVVGAILGSLAVIFQSAGIFTGIGYVLSMMSTGPLVLASLMSIRIGVMTYFVTIFLLALLQPSELLVFIFTTGLLGLSLGIGLKYVKKSLFIILFAGLCLTLGISFLLYVVKFPILGPSVTSHFNSIVILGTFSFSLLYSWIWKKVSISAFKVLHAFFTRR
;
A
#
# COMPACT_ATOMS: atom_id res chain seq x y z
N MET A 1 -5.08 36.11 -3.05
CA MET A 1 -4.23 34.94 -3.40
C MET A 1 -3.86 34.02 -2.23
N ARG A 2 -3.69 34.51 -0.99
CA ARG A 2 -3.44 33.66 0.21
C ARG A 2 -4.58 32.70 0.61
N SER A 3 -5.82 32.98 0.20
CA SER A 3 -7.00 32.15 0.54
C SER A 3 -7.06 30.83 -0.25
N PHE A 4 -6.67 30.83 -1.52
CA PHE A 4 -6.64 29.62 -2.35
C PHE A 4 -5.54 28.64 -1.91
N PHE A 5 -4.36 29.15 -1.56
CA PHE A 5 -3.29 28.33 -0.99
C PHE A 5 -3.69 27.73 0.36
N LYS A 6 -4.40 28.47 1.22
CA LYS A 6 -4.90 27.92 2.48
C LYS A 6 -5.95 26.83 2.25
N LYS A 7 -6.80 26.94 1.24
CA LYS A 7 -7.84 25.95 0.90
C LYS A 7 -7.29 24.67 0.26
N VAL A 8 -6.24 24.78 -0.55
CA VAL A 8 -5.51 23.63 -1.12
C VAL A 8 -4.66 22.96 -0.04
N THR A 9 -4.07 23.74 0.88
CA THR A 9 -3.30 23.17 2.00
C THR A 9 -4.22 22.55 3.05
N SER A 10 -5.39 23.13 3.32
CA SER A 10 -6.35 22.57 4.28
C SER A 10 -7.08 21.33 3.76
N SER A 11 -7.19 21.12 2.45
CA SER A 11 -7.74 19.86 1.90
C SER A 11 -6.69 18.73 1.89
N VAL A 12 -5.40 19.06 1.80
CA VAL A 12 -4.30 18.10 1.94
C VAL A 12 -4.13 17.65 3.40
N TRP A 13 -4.54 18.49 4.34
CA TRP A 13 -4.45 18.31 5.80
C TRP A 13 -5.78 18.09 6.51
N GLY A 14 -6.87 17.93 5.76
CA GLY A 14 -8.18 17.62 6.35
C GLY A 14 -8.08 16.31 7.12
N GLU A 15 -8.44 16.37 8.41
CA GLU A 15 -8.67 15.21 9.28
C GLU A 15 -9.89 14.43 8.76
N GLU A 16 -9.80 13.90 7.55
CA GLU A 16 -10.77 12.96 7.02
C GLU A 16 -10.50 11.60 7.64
N LEU A 17 -10.91 11.51 8.92
CA LEU A 17 -11.18 10.25 9.59
C LEU A 17 -12.13 9.45 8.71
N ILE A 18 -11.56 8.39 8.14
CA ILE A 18 -12.28 7.44 7.32
C ILE A 18 -13.38 6.82 8.19
N PRO A 19 -14.67 6.91 7.79
CA PRO A 19 -15.76 6.44 8.63
C PRO A 19 -15.60 4.95 8.92
N SER A 20 -15.68 4.59 10.20
CA SER A 20 -15.67 3.21 10.66
C SER A 20 -16.85 2.47 10.05
N ILE A 21 -16.56 1.52 9.17
CA ILE A 21 -17.56 0.65 8.58
C ILE A 21 -17.98 -0.40 9.61
N ASP A 22 -18.71 0.03 10.64
CA ASP A 22 -19.25 -0.87 11.65
C ASP A 22 -20.60 -1.49 11.26
N ARG A 23 -21.15 -1.09 10.12
CA ARG A 23 -22.44 -1.59 9.61
C ARG A 23 -22.42 -3.00 9.02
N TYR A 24 -21.26 -3.55 8.63
CA TYR A 24 -21.22 -4.87 8.00
C TYR A 24 -20.97 -6.00 8.98
N THR A 25 -21.68 -7.11 8.76
CA THR A 25 -21.49 -8.36 9.49
C THR A 25 -20.06 -8.90 9.32
N LYS A 26 -19.59 -9.68 10.31
CA LYS A 26 -18.25 -10.27 10.28
C LYS A 26 -18.03 -11.10 9.01
N THR A 27 -19.04 -11.86 8.58
CA THR A 27 -18.99 -12.71 7.37
C THR A 27 -18.78 -11.87 6.12
N THR A 28 -19.52 -10.77 5.95
CA THR A 28 -19.36 -9.88 4.79
C THR A 28 -17.94 -9.30 4.72
N ARG A 29 -17.36 -8.90 5.87
CA ARG A 29 -15.99 -8.37 5.91
C ARG A 29 -14.95 -9.41 5.48
N ILE A 30 -15.14 -10.69 5.85
CA ILE A 30 -14.26 -11.78 5.43
C ILE A 30 -14.37 -12.01 3.93
N VAL A 31 -15.60 -12.10 3.39
CA VAL A 31 -15.82 -12.30 1.95
C VAL A 31 -15.20 -11.17 1.12
N VAL A 32 -15.43 -9.92 1.52
CA VAL A 32 -14.82 -8.76 0.85
C VAL A 32 -13.30 -8.79 0.97
N GLY A 33 -12.76 -9.13 2.13
CA GLY A 33 -11.31 -9.29 2.33
C GLY A 33 -10.70 -10.36 1.43
N ALA A 34 -11.40 -11.48 1.20
CA ALA A 34 -10.97 -12.54 0.30
C ALA A 34 -11.00 -12.08 -1.17
N ILE A 35 -12.06 -11.38 -1.60
CA ILE A 35 -12.17 -10.80 -2.94
C ILE A 35 -11.04 -9.79 -3.18
N LEU A 36 -10.82 -8.87 -2.24
CA LEU A 36 -9.72 -7.90 -2.32
C LEU A 36 -8.35 -8.58 -2.32
N GLY A 37 -8.19 -9.66 -1.56
CA GLY A 37 -6.98 -10.48 -1.57
C GLY A 37 -6.70 -11.12 -2.93
N SER A 38 -7.72 -11.74 -3.53
CA SER A 38 -7.61 -12.30 -4.89
C SER A 38 -7.30 -11.24 -5.95
N LEU A 39 -7.89 -10.04 -5.83
CA LEU A 39 -7.59 -8.92 -6.71
C LEU A 39 -6.15 -8.43 -6.54
N ALA A 40 -5.65 -8.39 -5.30
CA ALA A 40 -4.25 -8.08 -5.03
C ALA A 40 -3.30 -9.09 -5.68
N VAL A 41 -3.63 -10.39 -5.65
CA VAL A 41 -2.85 -11.44 -6.34
C VAL A 41 -2.82 -11.19 -7.84
N ILE A 42 -3.98 -10.95 -8.46
CA ILE A 42 -4.07 -10.71 -9.92
C ILE A 42 -3.20 -9.51 -10.33
N PHE A 43 -3.29 -8.41 -9.59
CA PHE A 43 -2.46 -7.23 -9.86
C PHE A 43 -0.99 -7.49 -9.62
N GLN A 44 -0.64 -8.16 -8.52
CA GLN A 44 0.75 -8.48 -8.21
C GLN A 44 1.38 -9.42 -9.24
N SER A 45 0.64 -10.44 -9.70
CA SER A 45 1.10 -11.38 -10.72
C SER A 45 1.43 -10.70 -12.05
N ALA A 46 0.78 -9.58 -12.36
CA ALA A 46 1.11 -8.78 -13.55
C ALA A 46 2.56 -8.25 -13.53
N GLY A 47 3.26 -8.28 -12.39
CA GLY A 47 4.68 -7.94 -12.27
C GLY A 47 5.59 -8.75 -13.20
N ILE A 48 5.19 -9.99 -13.56
CA ILE A 48 5.95 -10.85 -14.49
C ILE A 48 6.22 -10.20 -15.83
N PHE A 49 5.30 -9.36 -16.31
CA PHE A 49 5.40 -8.81 -17.66
C PHE A 49 6.50 -7.74 -17.79
N THR A 50 7.17 -7.35 -16.69
CA THR A 50 8.18 -6.29 -16.60
C THR A 50 7.70 -4.96 -17.22
N GLY A 51 8.36 -3.83 -16.95
CA GLY A 51 7.90 -2.52 -17.46
C GLY A 51 6.51 -2.12 -16.95
N ILE A 52 5.48 -2.15 -17.81
CA ILE A 52 4.08 -1.85 -17.45
C ILE A 52 3.58 -2.81 -16.35
N GLY A 53 4.06 -4.05 -16.35
CA GLY A 53 3.74 -5.04 -15.33
C GLY A 53 4.06 -4.57 -13.91
N TYR A 54 5.15 -3.80 -13.72
CA TYR A 54 5.49 -3.24 -12.41
C TYR A 54 4.49 -2.20 -11.94
N VAL A 55 3.95 -1.38 -12.85
CA VAL A 55 2.92 -0.39 -12.51
C VAL A 55 1.64 -1.09 -12.08
N LEU A 56 1.25 -2.17 -12.76
CA LEU A 56 0.10 -2.99 -12.34
C LEU A 56 0.35 -3.70 -11.02
N SER A 57 1.56 -4.24 -10.81
CA SER A 57 1.98 -4.83 -9.55
C SER A 57 1.88 -3.83 -8.38
N MET A 58 2.28 -2.58 -8.60
CA MET A 58 2.10 -1.51 -7.61
C MET A 58 0.63 -1.31 -7.22
N MET A 59 -0.33 -1.51 -8.13
CA MET A 59 -1.76 -1.37 -7.84
C MET A 59 -2.30 -2.42 -6.85
N SER A 60 -1.58 -3.52 -6.61
CA SER A 60 -1.95 -4.53 -5.60
C SER A 60 -2.02 -3.96 -4.17
N THR A 61 -1.31 -2.86 -3.93
CA THR A 61 -1.36 -2.08 -2.69
C THR A 61 -2.79 -1.61 -2.38
N GLY A 62 -3.54 -1.18 -3.39
CA GLY A 62 -4.87 -0.58 -3.23
C GLY A 62 -5.89 -1.51 -2.58
N PRO A 63 -6.12 -2.72 -3.13
CA PRO A 63 -7.01 -3.71 -2.51
C PRO A 63 -6.64 -4.03 -1.06
N LEU A 64 -5.35 -4.07 -0.72
CA LEU A 64 -4.89 -4.35 0.63
C LEU A 64 -5.13 -3.17 1.60
N VAL A 65 -4.91 -1.94 1.15
CA VAL A 65 -5.27 -0.74 1.93
C VAL A 65 -6.78 -0.72 2.17
N LEU A 66 -7.59 -1.01 1.15
CA LEU A 66 -9.04 -1.08 1.29
C LEU A 66 -9.47 -2.14 2.33
N ALA A 67 -8.88 -3.34 2.29
CA ALA A 67 -9.18 -4.40 3.24
C ALA A 67 -8.82 -4.01 4.69
N SER A 68 -7.66 -3.37 4.89
CA SER A 68 -7.21 -2.92 6.21
C SER A 68 -8.00 -1.73 6.76
N LEU A 69 -8.47 -0.83 5.90
CA LEU A 69 -9.39 0.25 6.28
C LEU A 69 -10.72 -0.30 6.81
N MET A 70 -11.31 -1.30 6.14
CA MET A 70 -12.53 -1.97 6.60
C MET A 70 -12.35 -2.57 8.00
N SER A 71 -11.29 -3.34 8.22
CA SER A 71 -10.93 -3.88 9.53
C SER A 71 -9.47 -4.26 9.53
N ILE A 72 -8.74 -3.91 10.60
CA ILE A 72 -7.32 -4.22 10.66
C ILE A 72 -7.05 -5.72 10.67
N ARG A 73 -7.92 -6.48 11.36
CA ARG A 73 -7.87 -7.94 11.39
C ARG A 73 -8.07 -8.53 10.00
N ILE A 74 -8.99 -7.96 9.23
CA ILE A 74 -9.25 -8.40 7.85
C ILE A 74 -8.09 -8.03 6.95
N GLY A 75 -7.52 -6.82 7.06
CA GLY A 75 -6.33 -6.44 6.30
C GLY A 75 -5.14 -7.38 6.53
N VAL A 76 -4.88 -7.76 7.79
CA VAL A 76 -3.83 -8.73 8.13
C VAL A 76 -4.16 -10.12 7.57
N MET A 77 -5.40 -10.59 7.70
CA MET A 77 -5.83 -11.86 7.11
C MET A 77 -5.69 -11.86 5.58
N THR A 78 -6.12 -10.79 4.92
CA THR A 78 -5.98 -10.60 3.47
C THR A 78 -4.51 -10.61 3.06
N TYR A 79 -3.63 -9.95 3.82
CA TYR A 79 -2.18 -9.99 3.56
C TYR A 79 -1.62 -11.41 3.55
N PHE A 80 -1.92 -12.22 4.57
CA PHE A 80 -1.48 -13.62 4.63
C PHE A 80 -2.10 -14.49 3.53
N VAL A 81 -3.38 -14.28 3.21
CA VAL A 81 -4.06 -15.01 2.13
C VAL A 81 -3.42 -14.68 0.77
N THR A 82 -3.11 -13.41 0.50
CA THR A 82 -2.44 -12.98 -0.73
C THR A 82 -1.03 -13.57 -0.81
N ILE A 83 -0.28 -13.62 0.30
CA ILE A 83 1.04 -14.27 0.38
C ILE A 83 0.90 -15.76 0.04
N PHE A 84 -0.05 -16.46 0.63
CA PHE A 84 -0.24 -17.89 0.39
C PHE A 84 -0.60 -18.17 -1.08
N LEU A 85 -1.50 -17.37 -1.66
CA LEU A 85 -1.88 -17.50 -3.08
C LEU A 85 -0.72 -17.16 -4.02
N LEU A 86 0.06 -16.13 -3.74
CA LEU A 86 1.26 -15.79 -4.53
C LEU A 86 2.35 -16.86 -4.41
N ALA A 87 2.49 -17.50 -3.24
CA ALA A 87 3.45 -18.58 -3.07
C ALA A 87 3.11 -19.79 -3.96
N LEU A 88 1.81 -20.06 -4.18
CA LEU A 88 1.35 -21.13 -5.06
C LEU A 88 1.45 -20.77 -6.54
N LEU A 89 1.10 -19.53 -6.92
CA LEU A 89 1.02 -19.14 -8.32
C LEU A 89 2.35 -18.63 -8.87
N GLN A 90 3.07 -17.81 -8.10
CA GLN A 90 4.17 -17.01 -8.61
C GLN A 90 5.14 -16.61 -7.48
N PRO A 91 6.03 -17.53 -7.07
CA PRO A 91 6.95 -17.30 -5.97
C PRO A 91 7.96 -16.17 -6.23
N SER A 92 8.17 -15.78 -7.49
CA SER A 92 9.04 -14.65 -7.84
C SER A 92 8.51 -13.30 -7.34
N GLU A 93 7.19 -13.10 -7.40
CA GLU A 93 6.53 -11.87 -6.94
C GLU A 93 6.18 -11.89 -5.46
N LEU A 94 6.25 -13.07 -4.82
CA LEU A 94 5.99 -13.24 -3.41
C LEU A 94 6.88 -12.33 -2.54
N LEU A 95 8.18 -12.33 -2.83
CA LEU A 95 9.16 -11.54 -2.07
C LEU A 95 8.91 -10.04 -2.27
N VAL A 96 8.61 -9.63 -3.51
CA VAL A 96 8.25 -8.24 -3.81
C VAL A 96 7.01 -7.85 -3.02
N PHE A 97 5.97 -8.67 -3.01
CA PHE A 97 4.74 -8.39 -2.29
C PHE A 97 4.93 -8.29 -0.78
N ILE A 98 5.59 -9.28 -0.17
CA ILE A 98 5.80 -9.34 1.28
C ILE A 98 6.49 -8.08 1.77
N PHE A 99 7.55 -7.66 1.09
CA PHE A 99 8.42 -6.59 1.59
C PHE A 99 8.10 -5.21 1.01
N THR A 100 7.38 -5.09 -0.12
CA THR A 100 7.11 -3.79 -0.75
C THR A 100 5.61 -3.45 -0.80
N THR A 101 4.89 -3.90 -1.82
CA THR A 101 3.50 -3.50 -2.10
C THR A 101 2.54 -3.92 -1.00
N GLY A 102 2.67 -5.15 -0.49
CA GLY A 102 1.87 -5.65 0.62
C GLY A 102 2.21 -4.97 1.95
N LEU A 103 3.50 -4.79 2.26
CA LEU A 103 3.92 -4.11 3.49
C LEU A 103 3.47 -2.64 3.52
N LEU A 104 3.61 -1.94 2.40
CA LEU A 104 3.14 -0.57 2.25
C LEU A 104 1.61 -0.48 2.34
N GLY A 105 0.89 -1.41 1.70
CA GLY A 105 -0.57 -1.43 1.77
C GLY A 105 -1.08 -1.65 3.20
N LEU A 106 -0.45 -2.55 3.95
CA LEU A 106 -0.81 -2.80 5.34
C LEU A 106 -0.44 -1.61 6.24
N SER A 107 0.77 -1.06 6.12
CA SER A 107 1.24 0.06 6.94
C SER A 107 0.47 1.36 6.67
N LEU A 108 0.10 1.64 5.40
CA LEU A 108 -0.79 2.76 5.08
C LEU A 108 -2.19 2.56 5.64
N GLY A 109 -2.75 1.35 5.54
CA GLY A 109 -4.05 1.03 6.12
C GLY A 109 -4.10 1.19 7.63
N ILE A 110 -3.08 0.68 8.33
CA ILE A 110 -2.90 0.89 9.78
C ILE A 110 -2.75 2.37 10.09
N GLY A 111 -1.88 3.07 9.35
CA GLY A 111 -1.62 4.49 9.55
C GLY A 111 -2.88 5.33 9.38
N LEU A 112 -3.63 5.13 8.30
CA LEU A 112 -4.88 5.86 8.03
C LEU A 112 -5.96 5.60 9.08
N LYS A 113 -5.96 4.42 9.73
CA LYS A 113 -6.97 4.06 10.73
C LYS A 113 -6.64 4.57 12.13
N TYR A 114 -5.37 4.54 12.54
CA TYR A 114 -4.96 4.85 13.92
C TYR A 114 -4.30 6.23 14.07
N VAL A 115 -3.71 6.77 13.02
CA VAL A 115 -2.89 7.98 13.09
C VAL A 115 -3.68 9.17 12.57
N LYS A 116 -3.94 10.15 13.45
CA LYS A 116 -4.68 11.38 13.08
C LYS A 116 -3.85 12.32 12.19
N LYS A 117 -2.51 12.28 12.33
CA LYS A 117 -1.61 13.21 11.63
C LYS A 117 -1.08 12.62 10.33
N SER A 118 -1.41 13.28 9.21
CA SER A 118 -1.00 12.88 7.86
C SER A 118 0.50 12.63 7.70
N LEU A 119 1.35 13.45 8.31
CA LEU A 119 2.81 13.30 8.16
C LEU A 119 3.32 12.01 8.78
N PHE A 120 2.77 11.60 9.92
CA PHE A 120 3.17 10.38 10.60
C PHE A 120 2.78 9.12 9.80
N ILE A 121 1.65 9.16 9.09
CA ILE A 121 1.25 8.08 8.18
C ILE A 121 2.27 7.91 7.05
N ILE A 122 2.64 9.01 6.40
CA ILE A 122 3.57 9.01 5.26
C ILE A 122 4.97 8.58 5.72
N LEU A 123 5.41 9.06 6.89
CA LEU A 123 6.69 8.66 7.49
C LEU A 123 6.68 7.18 7.86
N PHE A 124 5.61 6.68 8.49
CA PHE A 124 5.52 5.28 8.88
C PHE A 124 5.51 4.35 7.66
N ALA A 125 4.67 4.63 6.66
CA ALA A 125 4.62 3.86 5.42
C ALA A 125 5.93 3.97 4.61
N GLY A 126 6.53 5.16 4.55
CA GLY A 126 7.81 5.38 3.90
C GLY A 126 8.96 4.63 4.58
N LEU A 127 9.01 4.63 5.92
CA LEU A 127 9.97 3.84 6.69
C LEU A 127 9.77 2.33 6.46
N CYS A 128 8.52 1.87 6.45
CA CYS A 128 8.22 0.47 6.18
C CYS A 128 8.68 0.05 4.77
N LEU A 129 8.40 0.87 3.75
CA LEU A 129 8.80 0.60 2.37
C LEU A 129 10.32 0.63 2.19
N THR A 130 11.00 1.58 2.83
CA THR A 130 12.46 1.69 2.74
C THR A 130 13.17 0.53 3.41
N LEU A 131 12.68 0.09 4.58
CA LEU A 131 13.16 -1.13 5.22
C LEU A 131 12.91 -2.34 4.33
N GLY A 132 11.73 -2.44 3.72
CA GLY A 132 11.39 -3.50 2.79
C GLY A 132 12.32 -3.58 1.57
N ILE A 133 12.50 -2.45 0.88
CA ILE A 133 13.40 -2.34 -0.28
C ILE A 133 14.85 -2.63 0.13
N SER A 134 15.30 -2.11 1.27
CA SER A 134 16.65 -2.36 1.78
C SER A 134 16.87 -3.84 2.10
N PHE A 135 15.87 -4.50 2.69
CA PHE A 135 15.94 -5.93 2.98
C PHE A 135 16.05 -6.76 1.70
N LEU A 136 15.25 -6.46 0.68
CA LEU A 136 15.33 -7.14 -0.61
C LEU A 136 16.67 -6.93 -1.32
N LEU A 137 17.21 -5.69 -1.31
CA LEU A 137 18.46 -5.37 -2.00
C LEU A 137 19.70 -5.94 -1.30
N TYR A 138 19.78 -5.83 0.03
CA TYR A 138 21.01 -6.19 0.77
C TYR A 138 20.99 -7.61 1.33
N VAL A 139 19.83 -8.14 1.75
CA VAL A 139 19.73 -9.48 2.35
C VAL A 139 19.41 -10.52 1.28
N VAL A 140 18.33 -10.29 0.53
CA VAL A 140 17.86 -11.24 -0.50
C VAL A 140 18.69 -11.13 -1.78
N LYS A 141 19.42 -10.01 -1.97
CA LYS A 141 20.19 -9.68 -3.19
C LYS A 141 19.32 -9.75 -4.45
N PHE A 142 18.04 -9.41 -4.33
CA PHE A 142 17.12 -9.38 -5.45
C PHE A 142 17.19 -7.98 -6.11
N PRO A 143 17.72 -7.84 -7.34
CA PRO A 143 17.99 -6.54 -7.94
C PRO A 143 16.70 -5.92 -8.52
N ILE A 144 15.82 -5.42 -7.65
CA ILE A 144 14.55 -4.79 -8.04
C ILE A 144 14.78 -3.48 -8.80
N LEU A 145 15.86 -2.77 -8.44
CA LEU A 145 16.22 -1.47 -9.03
C LEU A 145 17.09 -1.61 -10.29
N GLY A 146 17.23 -2.83 -10.81
CA GLY A 146 18.01 -3.14 -12.00
C GLY A 146 19.47 -3.55 -11.72
N PRO A 147 20.16 -4.11 -12.73
CA PRO A 147 21.50 -4.71 -12.57
C PRO A 147 22.59 -3.71 -12.19
N SER A 148 22.33 -2.40 -12.37
CA SER A 148 23.29 -1.32 -12.14
C SER A 148 23.43 -0.93 -10.67
N VAL A 149 22.51 -1.35 -9.79
CA VAL A 149 22.63 -1.14 -8.35
C VAL A 149 23.40 -2.33 -7.77
N THR A 150 24.72 -2.18 -7.73
CA THR A 150 25.61 -3.21 -7.19
C THR A 150 25.38 -3.41 -5.69
N SER A 151 25.67 -4.62 -5.21
CA SER A 151 25.50 -5.13 -3.84
C SER A 151 26.28 -4.37 -2.75
N HIS A 152 26.87 -3.23 -3.07
CA HIS A 152 27.62 -2.39 -2.17
C HIS A 152 26.69 -1.41 -1.45
N PHE A 153 26.87 -1.28 -0.13
CA PHE A 153 26.19 -0.28 0.67
C PHE A 153 26.53 1.11 0.14
N ASN A 154 25.55 1.76 -0.48
CA ASN A 154 25.67 3.11 -0.98
C ASN A 154 24.61 3.99 -0.31
N SER A 155 25.07 4.92 0.52
CA SER A 155 24.22 5.87 1.25
C SER A 155 23.33 6.70 0.32
N ILE A 156 23.77 6.97 -0.92
CA ILE A 156 23.00 7.70 -1.93
C ILE A 156 21.77 6.89 -2.38
N VAL A 157 21.92 5.57 -2.54
CA VAL A 157 20.82 4.67 -2.93
C VAL A 157 19.78 4.57 -1.80
N ILE A 158 20.24 4.48 -0.56
CA ILE A 158 19.36 4.47 0.62
C ILE A 158 18.59 5.81 0.75
N LEU A 159 19.28 6.93 0.58
CA LEU A 159 18.65 8.25 0.67
C LEU A 159 17.69 8.52 -0.50
N GLY A 160 18.03 8.04 -1.70
CA GLY A 160 17.17 8.08 -2.88
C GLY A 160 15.92 7.21 -2.72
N THR A 161 16.07 5.98 -2.25
CA THR A 161 14.93 5.08 -1.96
C THR A 161 14.05 5.63 -0.85
N PHE A 162 14.62 6.28 0.16
CA PHE A 162 13.85 6.98 1.20
C PHE A 162 13.04 8.14 0.65
N SER A 163 13.65 9.01 -0.15
CA SER A 163 12.96 10.13 -0.80
C SER A 163 11.84 9.64 -1.72
N PHE A 164 12.11 8.60 -2.52
CA PHE A 164 11.11 7.97 -3.38
C PHE A 164 9.95 7.38 -2.57
N SER A 165 10.26 6.67 -1.48
CA SER A 165 9.25 6.02 -0.64
C SER A 165 8.31 7.02 0.04
N LEU A 166 8.81 8.21 0.40
CA LEU A 166 7.97 9.29 0.92
C LEU A 166 7.01 9.83 -0.13
N LEU A 167 7.51 10.11 -1.34
CA LEU A 167 6.67 10.57 -2.46
C LEU A 167 5.62 9.51 -2.82
N TYR A 168 6.04 8.27 -2.90
CA TYR A 168 5.18 7.13 -3.24
C TYR A 168 4.08 6.92 -2.19
N SER A 169 4.44 6.95 -0.90
CA SER A 169 3.48 6.84 0.20
C SER A 169 2.50 8.01 0.22
N TRP A 170 2.93 9.22 -0.15
CA TRP A 170 2.04 10.37 -0.25
C TRP A 170 1.00 10.23 -1.37
N ILE A 171 1.42 9.75 -2.54
CA ILE A 171 0.53 9.46 -3.67
C ILE A 171 -0.49 8.40 -3.25
N TRP A 172 -0.02 7.28 -2.70
CA TRP A 172 -0.90 6.19 -2.27
C TRP A 172 -1.86 6.58 -1.15
N LYS A 173 -1.43 7.43 -0.20
CA LYS A 173 -2.32 8.00 0.81
C LYS A 173 -3.49 8.74 0.16
N LYS A 174 -3.22 9.63 -0.80
CA LYS A 174 -4.28 10.38 -1.51
C LYS A 174 -5.20 9.46 -2.31
N VAL A 175 -4.63 8.51 -3.04
CA VAL A 175 -5.38 7.52 -3.82
C VAL A 175 -6.29 6.69 -2.91
N SER A 176 -5.78 6.22 -1.78
CA SER A 176 -6.53 5.40 -0.83
C SER A 176 -7.72 6.14 -0.21
N ILE A 177 -7.53 7.42 0.16
CA ILE A 177 -8.62 8.26 0.66
C ILE A 177 -9.69 8.46 -0.41
N SER A 178 -9.28 8.74 -1.65
CA SER A 178 -10.20 8.91 -2.78
C SER A 178 -11.00 7.63 -3.06
N ALA A 179 -10.30 6.48 -3.14
CA ALA A 179 -10.92 5.17 -3.36
C ALA A 179 -11.95 4.84 -2.28
N PHE A 180 -11.62 5.11 -1.01
CA PHE A 180 -12.55 4.88 0.08
C PHE A 180 -13.79 5.79 -0.01
N LYS A 181 -13.63 7.08 -0.34
CA LYS A 181 -14.77 7.98 -0.52
C LYS A 181 -15.70 7.52 -1.64
N VAL A 182 -15.14 7.09 -2.77
CA VAL A 182 -15.91 6.56 -3.90
C VAL A 182 -16.68 5.31 -3.46
N LEU A 183 -16.04 4.41 -2.74
CA LEU A 183 -16.67 3.18 -2.25
C LEU A 183 -17.81 3.49 -1.26
N HIS A 184 -17.59 4.40 -0.33
CA HIS A 184 -18.62 4.85 0.61
C HIS A 184 -19.80 5.56 -0.10
N ALA A 185 -19.51 6.43 -1.08
CA ALA A 185 -20.54 7.10 -1.86
C ALA A 185 -21.38 6.11 -2.68
N PHE A 186 -20.74 5.08 -3.26
CA PHE A 186 -21.44 4.02 -3.97
C PHE A 186 -22.36 3.21 -3.04
N PHE A 187 -21.89 2.91 -1.83
CA PHE A 187 -22.67 2.13 -0.87
C PHE A 187 -23.77 2.92 -0.16
N THR A 188 -23.62 4.24 0.00
CA THR A 188 -24.62 5.11 0.64
C THR A 188 -25.72 5.57 -0.33
N ARG A 189 -25.49 5.42 -1.65
CA ARG A 189 -26.49 5.71 -2.69
C ARG A 189 -27.50 4.57 -2.95
N ARG A 190 -27.34 3.42 -2.28
CA ARG A 190 -28.33 2.34 -2.22
C ARG A 190 -28.94 2.28 -0.83
#